data_AF-A0A1D3UVD7-F1
#
_entry.id   AF-A0A1D3UVD7-F1
#
_cell.length_a   1.000
_cell.length_b   1.000
_cell.length_c   1.000
_cell.angle_alpha   90.00
_cell.angle_beta   90.00
_cell.angle_gamma   90.00
#
_symmetry.space_group_name_H-M   'P 1'
#
loop_
_entity.id
_entity.type
_entity.pdbx_description
1 polymer ?
#
loop_
_entity_poly.entity_id
_entity_poly.type
_entity_poly.pdbx_seq_one_letter_code
_entity_poly.pdbx_strand_id
1 'polypeptide(L)' 'MSRLEKCYGITVRIENDRIRRKVFSGKFRISDGMENILRLLQQEERYVFECDESESVIYIR' A
#
# COMPACT_ATOMS: atom_id res chain seq x y z
N MET A 1 -6.76 7.58 -1.06
CA MET A 1 -6.20 6.77 -2.17
C MET A 1 -5.51 7.62 -3.24
N SER A 2 -6.06 8.72 -3.74
CA SER A 2 -5.49 9.45 -4.90
C SER A 2 -4.12 10.15 -4.76
N ARG A 3 -3.53 10.24 -3.56
CA ARG A 3 -2.20 10.86 -3.37
C ARG A 3 -1.06 9.86 -3.53
N LEU A 4 -1.23 8.62 -3.08
CA LEU A 4 -0.18 7.61 -3.17
C LEU A 4 0.06 7.21 -4.63
N GLU A 5 -1.04 6.99 -5.36
CA GLU A 5 -1.02 6.63 -6.78
C GLU A 5 -0.36 7.72 -7.63
N LYS A 6 -0.69 9.00 -7.38
CA LYS A 6 -0.05 10.12 -8.08
C LYS A 6 1.41 10.36 -7.69
N CYS A 7 1.79 10.08 -6.44
CA CYS A 7 3.12 10.41 -5.95
C CYS A 7 4.19 9.39 -6.36
N TYR A 8 3.76 8.16 -6.64
CA TYR A 8 4.65 7.06 -7.00
C TYR A 8 4.32 6.40 -8.35
N GLY A 9 3.24 6.81 -9.01
CA GLY A 9 2.80 6.20 -10.26
C GLY A 9 2.28 4.75 -10.09
N ILE A 10 1.95 4.37 -8.86
CA ILE A 10 1.50 3.00 -8.55
C ILE A 10 -0.03 2.91 -8.54
N THR A 11 -0.56 1.72 -8.82
CA THR A 11 -1.98 1.42 -8.64
C THR A 11 -2.15 0.53 -7.42
N VAL A 12 -3.02 0.87 -6.46
CA VAL A 12 -3.27 0.01 -5.31
C VAL A 12 -4.60 -0.72 -5.49
N ARG A 13 -4.55 -2.05 -5.56
CA ARG A 13 -5.71 -2.94 -5.64
C ARG A 13 -5.90 -3.67 -4.31
N ILE A 14 -6.98 -3.33 -3.61
CA ILE A 14 -7.34 -4.00 -2.36
C ILE A 14 -8.46 -5.00 -2.66
N GLU A 15 -8.17 -6.29 -2.52
CA GLU A 15 -9.17 -7.35 -2.69
C GLU A 15 -9.99 -7.57 -1.41
N ASN A 16 -9.41 -7.25 -0.24
CA ASN A 16 -10.04 -7.53 1.05
C ASN A 16 -10.87 -6.34 1.55
N ASP A 17 -12.20 -6.51 1.65
CA ASP A 17 -13.13 -5.45 2.04
C ASP A 17 -12.89 -4.93 3.47
N ARG A 18 -12.33 -5.78 4.36
CA ARG A 18 -11.93 -5.39 5.73
C ARG A 18 -10.86 -4.31 5.72
N ILE A 19 -9.85 -4.48 4.87
CA ILE A 19 -8.72 -3.55 4.73
C ILE A 19 -9.16 -2.31 3.95
N ARG A 20 -10.03 -2.48 2.95
CA ARG A 20 -10.59 -1.37 2.17
C ARG A 20 -11.38 -0.38 3.04
N ARG A 21 -12.06 -0.86 4.08
CA ARG A 21 -12.78 -0.01 5.04
C ARG A 21 -11.87 0.58 6.12
N LYS A 22 -10.65 0.09 6.26
CA LYS A 22 -9.69 0.59 7.23
C LYS A 22 -8.92 1.76 6.62
N VAL A 23 -8.96 2.89 7.32
CA VAL A 23 -8.19 4.07 6.94
C VAL A 23 -6.83 3.96 7.58
N PHE A 24 -5.81 3.72 6.77
CA PHE A 24 -4.43 3.79 7.22
C PHE A 24 -3.93 5.22 7.07
N SER A 25 -3.51 5.81 8.18
CA SER A 25 -2.95 7.16 8.22
C SER A 25 -1.59 7.12 8.90
N GLY A 26 -0.54 7.43 8.16
CA GLY A 26 0.81 7.52 8.69
C GLY A 26 1.60 8.63 8.00
N LYS A 27 2.61 9.16 8.71
CA LYS A 27 3.58 10.09 8.14
C LYS A 27 4.66 9.28 7.44
N PHE A 28 4.47 9.04 6.15
CA PHE A 28 5.43 8.30 5.35
C PHE A 28 6.31 9.25 4.54
N ARG A 29 7.59 8.92 4.46
CA ARG A 29 8.53 9.62 3.59
C ARG A 29 8.55 8.92 2.24
N ILE A 30 8.43 9.69 1.16
CA ILE A 30 8.37 9.13 -0.20
C ILE A 30 9.71 8.44 -0.54
N SER A 31 10.82 8.98 -0.02
CA SER A 31 12.17 8.42 -0.19
C SER A 31 12.46 7.12 0.58
N ASP A 32 11.64 6.75 1.57
CA ASP A 32 11.86 5.52 2.37
C ASP A 32 11.51 4.24 1.58
N GLY A 33 10.85 4.40 0.43
CA GLY A 33 10.42 3.29 -0.42
C GLY A 33 9.06 2.72 -0.02
N MET A 34 8.36 2.18 -1.02
CA MET A 34 7.05 1.54 -0.86
C MET A 34 7.07 0.39 0.13
N GLU A 35 8.13 -0.43 0.08
CA GLU A 35 8.28 -1.61 0.92
C GLU A 35 8.22 -1.27 2.41
N ASN A 36 8.84 -0.16 2.83
CA ASN A 36 8.85 0.23 4.23
C ASN A 36 7.45 0.63 4.71
N ILE A 37 6.70 1.34 3.87
CA ILE A 37 5.30 1.71 4.13
C ILE A 37 4.45 0.45 4.29
N LEU A 38 4.55 -0.48 3.33
CA LEU A 38 3.77 -1.72 3.32
C LEU A 38 4.10 -2.60 4.52
N ARG A 39 5.37 -2.67 4.93
CA ARG A 39 5.81 -3.44 6.08
C ARG A 39 5.31 -2.88 7.41
N LEU A 40 5.28 -1.55 7.56
CA LEU A 40 4.70 -0.90 8.75
C LEU A 40 3.20 -1.16 8.86
N LEU A 41 2.49 -1.04 7.74
CA LEU A 41 1.06 -1.32 7.67
C LEU A 41 0.76 -2.81 7.98
N GLN A 42 1.63 -3.73 7.55
CA GLN A 42 1.54 -5.16 7.88
C GLN A 42 1.74 -5.46 9.38
N GLN A 43 2.43 -4.61 10.13
CA GLN A 43 2.54 -4.75 11.59
C GLN A 43 1.24 -4.42 12.31
N GLU A 44 0.47 -3.45 11.80
CA GLU A 44 -0.82 -3.05 12.40
C GLU A 44 -1.96 -4.00 12.02
N GLU A 45 -1.86 -4.67 10.87
CA GLU A 45 -2.87 -5.63 10.43
C GLU A 45 -2.25 -6.78 9.66
N ARG A 46 -2.65 -8.01 10.00
CA ARG A 46 -2.22 -9.21 9.26
C ARG A 46 -2.88 -9.23 7.88
N TYR A 47 -2.17 -8.71 6.89
CA TYR A 47 -2.51 -8.83 5.49
C TYR A 47 -1.26 -9.17 4.67
N VAL A 48 -1.48 -9.62 3.44
CA VAL A 48 -0.41 -9.92 2.49
C VAL A 48 -0.47 -8.88 1.38
N PHE A 49 0.68 -8.34 1.00
CA PHE A 49 0.78 -7.52 -0.20
C PHE A 49 1.70 -8.17 -1.21
N GLU A 50 1.36 -8.02 -2.48
CA GLU A 50 2.22 -8.35 -3.61
C GLU A 50 2.51 -7.06 -4.38
N CYS A 51 3.80 -6.75 -4.55
CA CYS A 51 4.23 -5.69 -5.44
C CYS A 51 4.53 -6.31 -6.81
N ASP A 52 3.81 -5.84 -7.82
CA ASP A 52 4.12 -6.16 -9.20
C ASP A 52 5.02 -5.06 -9.76
N GLU A 53 6.32 -5.37 -9.89
CA GLU A 53 7.32 -4.41 -10.35
C GLU A 53 7.13 -3.99 -11.82
N SER A 54 6.44 -4.81 -12.63
CA SER A 54 6.21 -4.52 -14.05
C SER A 54 5.11 -3.47 -14.25
N GLU A 55 4.02 -3.58 -13.49
CA GLU A 55 2.87 -2.68 -13.63
C GLU A 55 2.84 -1.58 -12.56
N SER A 56 3.79 -1.58 -11.62
CA SER A 56 3.73 -0.70 -10.44
C SER A 56 2.39 -0.88 -9.70
N VAL A 57 1.84 -2.10 -9.68
CA VAL A 57 0.57 -2.39 -9.02
C VAL A 57 0.86 -3.07 -7.69
N ILE A 58 0.26 -2.55 -6.62
CA ILE A 58 0.29 -3.20 -5.31
C ILE A 58 -1.04 -3.89 -5.10
N TYR A 59 -1.00 -5.21 -4.93
CA TYR A 59 -2.15 -6.02 -4.56
C TYR A 59 -2.14 -6.23 -3.05
N ILE A 60 -3.26 -5.98 -2.39
CA ILE A 60 -3.43 -6.19 -0.95
C ILE A 60 -4.53 -7.23 -0.73
N ARG A 61 -4.17 -8.37 -0.12
CA ARG A 61 -5.02 -9.54 0.15
C ARG A 61 -5.15 -9.80 1.65
#